data_AF-A0A139WIH0-F1
#
_entry.id   AF-A0A139WIH0-F1
#
_cell.length_a   1.000
_cell.length_b   1.000
_cell.length_c   1.000
_cell.angle_alpha   90.00
_cell.angle_beta   90.00
_cell.angle_gamma   90.00
#
_symmetry.space_group_name_H-M   'P 1'
#
loop_
_entity.id
_entity.type
_entity.pdbx_description
1 polymer ?
#
loop_
_entity_poly.entity_id
_entity_poly.type
_entity_poly.pdbx_seq_one_letter_code
_entity_poly.pdbx_strand_id
1 'polypeptide(L)'
;MNITSAAGIISLLEEPRPELKVFALKKLDSIVDEFWPEISEAIEKIEILHEDKVFQQHHLAALVASKVYYHLGSFEDSLTYALGAGDLFDVNARSEYVETILAKCIDYYTQHRIALADNAPEAKPIDPRLEAIVNRMFQRCLDDGQYKQAMGLALETRRMDIFEASITQSDDMCNMLIYAFQVAMSLIQNRGFRNTVLRSLVGLYRNLSIPDYVNMCQCLIFLEDPLSVAEILDKLVQGDEENRLMAYQIAFDLYESATQQFLERVMVALRLTAPIPSLLEDKLKPKAVESTTESSENSETKPEVKEEKSLENLNEKEKEHQECLEKLHVILSGEISIELHLQFLIRSNHADLLILKQTKETVRVSICHTATVIANAFMHSGTTSDQFLRDNLEWLARATNWAKLTATASLGVIHRGHEQEALTLMQSYLPKEVGPSAGYSEGGGLYALGLIHANHGANIIDYLLAQLKDAQNEMVRHGGCLGLGLAAMGTHRQDVYEQLKFNLYQDDANTGEAAGIAMGMVMLGSKNPPAIEDMVAYAQESQHEKILRGLAVGIAFTMYGRLEEADPLIEQLTSDKDPILRRSGMYTLAMAYCGTGHNQAIRKLLHVAVSDVNDDVRRAAVTALGFLLFR
;
A
#
# COMPACT_ATOMS: atom_id res chain seq x y z
N MET A 1 -30.52 23.12 56.08
CA MET A 1 -31.45 22.01 56.34
C MET A 1 -31.10 20.93 55.34
N ASN A 2 -30.57 19.80 55.80
CA ASN A 2 -30.36 18.66 54.92
C ASN A 2 -31.75 18.14 54.56
N ILE A 3 -32.08 18.26 53.28
CA ILE A 3 -33.35 17.79 52.73
C ILE A 3 -33.31 16.25 52.82
N THR A 4 -34.36 15.62 53.34
CA THR A 4 -34.41 14.16 53.52
C THR A 4 -35.10 13.44 52.35
N SER A 5 -35.78 14.17 51.47
CA SER A 5 -36.42 13.66 50.24
C SER A 5 -36.72 14.82 49.27
N ALA A 6 -36.62 14.55 47.97
CA ALA A 6 -36.95 15.46 46.88
C ALA A 6 -38.47 15.50 46.56
N ALA A 7 -39.29 14.62 47.15
CA ALA A 7 -40.72 14.51 46.87
C ALA A 7 -41.49 15.85 47.04
N GLY A 8 -41.15 16.63 48.06
CA GLY A 8 -41.76 17.95 48.29
C GLY A 8 -41.37 19.02 47.26
N ILE A 9 -40.28 18.80 46.51
CA ILE A 9 -39.84 19.67 45.42
C ILE A 9 -40.46 19.20 44.10
N ILE A 10 -40.61 17.89 43.92
CA ILE A 10 -41.31 17.30 42.78
C ILE A 10 -42.79 17.70 42.77
N SER A 11 -43.46 17.76 43.94
CA SER A 11 -44.85 18.23 44.03
C SER A 11 -45.02 19.70 43.61
N LEU A 12 -43.98 20.54 43.77
CA LEU A 12 -44.02 21.94 43.33
C LEU A 12 -44.02 22.08 41.79
N LEU A 13 -43.61 21.04 41.05
CA LEU A 13 -43.70 21.01 39.59
C LEU A 13 -45.15 20.85 39.10
N GLU A 14 -46.05 20.32 39.94
CA GLU A 14 -47.47 20.13 39.61
C GLU A 14 -48.29 21.41 39.77
N GLU A 15 -47.78 22.40 40.52
CA GLU A 15 -48.48 23.66 40.69
C GLU A 15 -48.51 24.49 39.39
N PRO A 16 -49.63 25.14 39.05
CA PRO A 16 -49.79 25.87 37.79
C PRO A 16 -48.97 27.16 37.71
N ARG A 17 -48.36 27.62 38.81
CA ARG A 17 -47.61 28.88 38.85
C ARG A 17 -46.20 28.71 38.27
N PRO A 18 -45.81 29.49 37.24
CA PRO A 18 -44.49 29.34 36.59
C PRO A 18 -43.32 29.68 37.52
N GLU A 19 -43.51 30.59 38.48
CA GLU A 19 -42.48 30.97 39.45
C GLU A 19 -42.10 29.81 40.39
N LEU A 20 -43.07 28.96 40.75
CA LEU A 20 -42.84 27.80 41.60
C LEU A 20 -42.12 26.69 40.83
N LYS A 21 -42.43 26.51 39.55
CA LYS A 21 -41.71 25.60 38.65
C LYS A 21 -40.25 26.01 38.49
N VAL A 22 -39.97 27.31 38.33
CA VAL A 22 -38.59 27.85 38.28
C VAL A 22 -37.84 27.60 39.59
N PHE A 23 -38.47 27.85 40.74
CA PHE A 23 -37.86 27.59 42.03
C PHE A 23 -37.58 26.09 42.24
N ALA A 24 -38.52 25.23 41.85
CA ALA A 24 -38.37 23.79 41.89
C ALA A 24 -37.19 23.32 41.04
N LEU A 25 -37.08 23.77 39.78
CA LEU A 25 -35.99 23.41 38.87
C LEU A 25 -34.61 23.85 39.38
N LYS A 26 -34.48 25.08 39.91
CA LYS A 26 -33.21 25.54 40.50
C LYS A 26 -32.78 24.72 41.71
N LYS A 27 -33.76 24.31 42.52
CA LYS A 27 -33.48 23.51 43.70
C LYS A 27 -33.17 22.06 43.34
N LEU A 28 -33.86 21.51 42.34
CA LEU A 28 -33.57 20.20 41.75
C LEU A 28 -32.14 20.16 41.22
N ASP A 29 -31.71 21.16 40.44
CA ASP A 29 -30.35 21.24 39.90
C ASP A 29 -29.24 21.10 40.95
N SER A 30 -29.47 21.63 42.17
CA SER A 30 -28.52 21.55 43.29
C SER A 30 -28.50 20.21 44.03
N ILE A 31 -29.56 19.41 43.90
CA ILE A 31 -29.74 18.16 44.66
C ILE A 31 -29.75 16.91 43.77
N VAL A 32 -29.63 17.06 42.44
CA VAL A 32 -29.70 15.93 41.50
C VAL A 32 -28.72 14.82 41.88
N ASP A 33 -27.50 15.17 42.27
CA ASP A 33 -26.46 14.18 42.55
C ASP A 33 -26.77 13.28 43.76
N GLU A 34 -27.56 13.76 44.72
CA GLU A 34 -27.96 13.00 45.91
C GLU A 34 -29.31 12.29 45.75
N PHE A 35 -30.26 12.91 45.04
CA PHE A 35 -31.66 12.46 44.97
C PHE A 35 -32.11 12.02 43.56
N TRP A 36 -31.19 11.72 42.65
CA TRP A 36 -31.52 11.23 41.30
C TRP A 36 -32.50 10.04 41.26
N PRO A 37 -32.54 9.08 42.22
CA PRO A 37 -33.50 7.96 42.15
C PRO A 37 -34.94 8.41 42.34
N GLU A 38 -35.19 9.44 43.15
CA GLU A 38 -36.54 9.99 43.36
C GLU A 38 -36.96 10.88 42.20
N ILE A 39 -36.01 11.57 41.57
CA ILE A 39 -36.27 12.49 40.44
C ILE A 39 -36.53 11.70 39.15
N SER A 40 -35.89 10.54 38.97
CA SER A 40 -36.07 9.70 37.79
C SER A 40 -37.50 9.16 37.64
N GLU A 41 -38.18 8.85 38.75
CA GLU A 41 -39.59 8.44 38.73
C GLU A 41 -40.53 9.54 38.20
N ALA A 42 -40.11 10.80 38.26
CA ALA A 42 -40.87 11.96 37.82
C ALA A 42 -40.33 12.62 36.54
N ILE A 43 -39.44 11.95 35.80
CA ILE A 43 -38.73 12.55 34.66
C ILE A 43 -39.66 13.03 33.56
N GLU A 44 -40.74 12.28 33.27
CA GLU A 44 -41.76 12.65 32.27
C GLU A 44 -42.32 14.06 32.48
N LYS A 45 -42.46 14.49 33.75
CA LYS A 45 -42.94 15.83 34.09
C LYS A 45 -41.93 16.91 33.70
N ILE A 46 -40.63 16.61 33.82
CA ILE A 46 -39.55 17.52 33.43
C ILE A 46 -39.45 17.60 31.91
N GLU A 47 -39.70 16.49 31.20
CA GLU A 47 -39.75 16.45 29.73
C GLU A 47 -40.89 17.33 29.19
N ILE A 48 -42.09 17.22 29.76
CA ILE A 48 -43.23 18.07 29.38
C ILE A 48 -42.90 19.56 29.57
N LEU A 49 -42.18 19.91 30.64
CA LEU A 49 -41.73 21.29 30.89
C LEU A 49 -40.64 21.77 29.93
N HIS A 50 -39.85 20.85 29.36
CA HIS A 50 -38.88 21.15 28.33
C HIS A 50 -39.55 21.35 26.96
N GLU A 51 -40.55 20.53 26.62
CA GLU A 51 -41.29 20.63 25.36
C GLU A 51 -42.15 21.91 25.28
N ASP A 52 -42.56 22.46 26.42
CA ASP A 52 -43.33 23.70 26.49
C ASP A 52 -42.47 24.94 26.17
N LYS A 53 -42.46 25.32 24.89
CA LYS A 53 -41.75 26.51 24.38
C LYS A 53 -42.28 27.84 24.93
N VAL A 54 -43.43 27.87 25.60
CA VAL A 54 -43.97 29.08 26.25
C VAL A 54 -43.27 29.35 27.59
N PHE A 55 -42.66 28.33 28.19
CA PHE A 55 -42.01 28.43 29.48
C PHE A 55 -40.61 29.06 29.36
N GLN A 56 -40.39 30.21 30.01
CA GLN A 56 -39.16 31.00 29.90
C GLN A 56 -37.88 30.28 30.34
N GLN A 57 -37.97 29.22 31.16
CA GLN A 57 -36.82 28.45 31.64
C GLN A 57 -36.80 26.99 31.15
N HIS A 58 -37.32 26.74 29.94
CA HIS A 58 -37.25 25.41 29.31
C HIS A 58 -35.82 24.86 29.19
N HIS A 59 -34.81 25.74 29.11
CA HIS A 59 -33.39 25.38 29.14
C HIS A 59 -32.93 24.79 30.48
N LEU A 60 -33.47 25.28 31.61
CA LEU A 60 -33.13 24.77 32.94
C LEU A 60 -33.76 23.39 33.17
N ALA A 61 -34.99 23.19 32.66
CA ALA A 61 -35.63 21.88 32.65
C ALA A 61 -34.82 20.85 31.87
N ALA A 62 -34.28 21.25 30.70
CA ALA A 62 -33.40 20.41 29.90
C ALA A 62 -32.11 20.01 30.64
N LEU A 63 -31.49 20.94 31.36
CA LEU A 63 -30.28 20.68 32.14
C LEU A 63 -30.53 19.67 33.26
N VAL A 64 -31.64 19.82 34.00
CA VAL A 64 -32.03 18.90 35.07
C VAL A 64 -32.35 17.51 34.50
N ALA A 65 -33.12 17.44 33.41
CA ALA A 65 -33.41 16.17 32.73
C ALA A 65 -32.11 15.47 32.29
N SER A 66 -31.18 16.22 31.69
CA SER A 66 -29.91 15.69 31.24
C SER A 66 -29.05 15.12 32.38
N LYS A 67 -28.98 15.79 33.54
CA LYS A 67 -28.29 15.27 34.73
C LYS A 67 -28.94 14.00 35.30
N VAL A 68 -30.27 13.90 35.25
CA VAL A 68 -30.97 12.70 35.71
C VAL A 68 -30.69 11.53 34.76
N TYR A 69 -30.74 11.77 33.45
CA TYR A 69 -30.39 10.77 32.43
C TYR A 69 -28.92 10.33 32.50
N TYR A 70 -28.02 11.23 32.88
CA TYR A 70 -26.62 10.90 33.17
C TYR A 70 -26.50 9.87 34.30
N HIS A 71 -27.20 10.08 35.42
CA HIS A 71 -27.20 9.13 36.55
C HIS A 71 -27.95 7.83 36.26
N LEU A 72 -28.96 7.86 35.39
CA LEU A 72 -29.65 6.66 34.86
C LEU A 72 -28.76 5.83 33.90
N GLY A 73 -27.67 6.41 33.39
CA GLY A 73 -26.79 5.78 32.41
C GLY A 73 -27.28 5.85 30.96
N SER A 74 -28.39 6.55 30.68
CA SER A 74 -28.83 6.82 29.29
C SER A 74 -28.14 8.07 28.75
N PHE A 75 -26.96 7.89 28.18
CA PHE A 75 -26.14 9.01 27.70
C PHE A 75 -26.66 9.66 26.41
N GLU A 76 -27.37 8.92 25.56
CA GLU A 76 -27.94 9.47 24.31
C GLU A 76 -29.05 10.48 24.63
N ASP A 77 -29.96 10.12 25.53
CA ASP A 77 -31.02 11.02 26.00
C ASP A 77 -30.42 12.18 26.79
N SER A 78 -29.43 11.91 27.64
CA SER A 78 -28.70 12.96 28.35
C SER A 78 -28.10 13.98 27.38
N LEU A 79 -27.50 13.54 26.28
CA LEU A 79 -26.93 14.42 25.26
C LEU A 79 -28.01 15.27 24.56
N THR A 80 -29.14 14.70 24.18
CA THR A 80 -30.21 15.46 23.51
C THR A 80 -30.77 16.56 24.41
N TYR A 81 -30.99 16.26 25.69
CA TYR A 81 -31.42 17.26 26.68
C TYR A 81 -30.31 18.27 27.03
N ALA A 82 -29.04 17.88 27.02
CA ALA A 82 -27.91 18.80 27.19
C ALA A 82 -27.85 19.81 26.03
N LEU A 83 -28.06 19.36 24.80
CA LEU A 83 -28.18 20.22 23.61
C LEU A 83 -29.41 21.14 23.69
N GLY A 84 -30.48 20.69 24.35
CA GLY A 84 -31.67 21.50 24.65
C GLY A 84 -31.44 22.61 25.69
N ALA A 85 -30.45 22.44 26.57
CA ALA A 85 -30.10 23.42 27.61
C ALA A 85 -29.38 24.65 27.06
N GLY A 86 -28.81 24.58 25.86
CA GLY A 86 -28.19 25.72 25.17
C GLY A 86 -27.09 26.38 26.01
N ASP A 87 -27.23 27.67 26.29
CA ASP A 87 -26.23 28.47 27.00
C ASP A 87 -26.07 28.12 28.49
N LEU A 88 -27.02 27.38 29.09
CA LEU A 88 -26.89 26.92 30.47
C LEU A 88 -25.95 25.71 30.62
N PHE A 89 -25.63 25.03 29.51
CA PHE A 89 -24.62 23.98 29.50
C PHE A 89 -23.25 24.63 29.26
N ASP A 90 -22.52 24.89 30.34
CA ASP A 90 -21.19 25.49 30.27
C ASP A 90 -20.12 24.42 29.99
N VAL A 91 -19.53 24.49 28.80
CA VAL A 91 -18.43 23.61 28.33
C VAL A 91 -17.13 23.86 29.13
N ASN A 92 -17.01 25.00 29.81
CA ASN A 92 -15.82 25.34 30.60
C ASN A 92 -15.86 24.79 32.03
N ALA A 93 -17.03 24.32 32.49
CA ALA A 93 -17.16 23.76 33.82
C ALA A 93 -16.42 22.41 33.90
N ARG A 94 -15.46 22.30 34.83
CA ARG A 94 -14.72 21.05 35.12
C ARG A 94 -15.51 20.16 36.10
N SER A 95 -16.72 19.76 35.70
CA SER A 95 -17.51 18.78 36.46
C SER A 95 -17.46 17.42 35.77
N GLU A 96 -17.54 16.34 36.56
CA GLU A 96 -17.56 14.96 36.04
C GLU A 96 -18.69 14.75 35.02
N TYR A 97 -19.83 15.38 35.27
CA TYR A 97 -20.96 15.43 34.35
C TYR A 97 -20.59 16.05 33.00
N VAL A 98 -20.01 17.26 32.99
CA VAL A 98 -19.65 17.95 31.74
C VAL A 98 -18.58 17.18 30.98
N GLU A 99 -17.54 16.66 31.66
CA GLU A 99 -16.50 15.86 31.00
C GLU A 99 -17.05 14.59 30.35
N THR A 100 -17.96 13.88 31.04
CA THR A 100 -18.56 12.66 30.51
C THR A 100 -19.49 12.95 29.33
N ILE A 101 -20.33 14.00 29.43
CA ILE A 101 -21.23 14.41 28.35
C ILE A 101 -20.44 14.92 27.15
N LEU A 102 -19.33 15.63 27.34
CA LEU A 102 -18.45 16.04 26.25
C LEU A 102 -17.79 14.84 25.57
N ALA A 103 -17.30 13.85 26.32
CA ALA A 103 -16.76 12.63 25.73
C ALA A 103 -17.81 11.89 24.89
N LYS A 104 -19.04 11.72 25.42
CA LYS A 104 -20.14 11.10 24.68
C LYS A 104 -20.62 11.93 23.49
N CYS A 105 -20.59 13.25 23.60
CA CYS A 105 -20.89 14.18 22.51
C CYS A 105 -19.91 13.99 21.35
N ILE A 106 -18.62 13.84 21.62
CA ILE A 106 -17.57 13.58 20.62
C ILE A 106 -17.77 12.21 19.98
N ASP A 107 -17.96 11.16 20.78
CA ASP A 107 -18.20 9.80 20.29
C ASP A 107 -19.41 9.75 19.34
N TYR A 108 -20.51 10.39 19.73
CA TYR A 108 -21.71 10.46 18.91
C TYR A 108 -21.47 11.28 17.64
N TYR A 109 -20.83 12.44 17.75
CA TYR A 109 -20.52 13.30 16.61
C TYR A 109 -19.59 12.61 15.59
N THR A 110 -18.54 11.92 16.05
CA THR A 110 -17.61 11.18 15.20
C THR A 110 -18.31 10.05 14.45
N GLN A 111 -19.17 9.27 15.11
CA GLN A 111 -19.96 8.21 14.48
C GLN A 111 -20.86 8.76 13.35
N HIS A 112 -21.58 9.85 13.60
CA HIS A 112 -22.43 10.48 12.58
C HIS A 112 -21.61 11.04 11.41
N ARG A 113 -20.45 11.65 11.69
CA ARG A 113 -19.55 12.15 10.64
C ARG A 113 -18.97 11.04 9.78
N ILE A 114 -18.58 9.91 10.39
CA ILE A 114 -18.08 8.74 9.67
C ILE A 114 -19.19 8.16 8.78
N ALA A 115 -20.40 7.97 9.33
CA ALA A 115 -21.55 7.46 8.59
C ALA A 115 -21.94 8.37 7.40
N LEU A 116 -21.88 9.69 7.59
CA LEU A 116 -22.12 10.68 6.53
C LEU A 116 -21.03 10.62 5.45
N ALA A 117 -19.76 10.52 5.85
CA ALA A 117 -18.63 10.46 4.93
C ALA A 117 -18.58 9.17 4.11
N ASP A 118 -19.03 8.05 4.70
CA ASP A 118 -19.11 6.75 4.03
C ASP A 118 -20.43 6.57 3.23
N ASN A 119 -21.24 7.64 3.11
CA ASN A 119 -22.55 7.65 2.44
C ASN A 119 -23.49 6.51 2.89
N ALA A 120 -23.49 6.20 4.19
CA ALA A 120 -24.35 5.15 4.73
C ALA A 120 -25.83 5.55 4.62
N PRO A 121 -26.74 4.60 4.32
CA PRO A 121 -28.18 4.88 4.20
C PRO A 121 -28.83 5.36 5.52
N GLU A 122 -28.16 5.19 6.66
CA GLU A 122 -28.60 5.63 8.00
C GLU A 122 -28.10 7.04 8.39
N ALA A 123 -27.44 7.76 7.48
CA ALA A 123 -26.84 9.06 7.78
C ALA A 123 -27.91 10.12 8.11
N LYS A 124 -27.99 10.51 9.38
CA LYS A 124 -28.85 11.62 9.84
C LYS A 124 -28.11 12.96 9.66
N PRO A 125 -28.83 14.05 9.33
CA PRO A 125 -28.23 15.38 9.33
C PRO A 125 -27.77 15.74 10.75
N ILE A 126 -26.57 16.29 10.84
CA ILE A 126 -25.95 16.68 12.10
C ILE A 126 -26.69 17.91 12.66
N ASP A 127 -27.00 17.87 13.96
CA ASP A 127 -27.58 19.03 14.66
C ASP A 127 -26.54 20.18 14.73
N PRO A 128 -26.86 21.39 14.26
CA PRO A 128 -25.97 22.55 14.36
C PRO A 128 -25.50 22.86 15.79
N ARG A 129 -26.30 22.50 16.81
CA ARG A 129 -25.95 22.69 18.22
C ARG A 129 -24.82 21.78 18.65
N LEU A 130 -24.84 20.53 18.19
CA LEU A 130 -23.80 19.54 18.44
C LEU A 130 -22.48 20.00 17.82
N GLU A 131 -22.54 20.46 16.57
CA GLU A 131 -21.39 21.02 15.86
C GLU A 131 -20.83 22.28 16.56
N ALA A 132 -21.70 23.15 17.09
CA ALA A 132 -21.28 24.34 17.83
C ALA A 132 -20.54 24.01 19.13
N ILE A 133 -20.99 23.01 19.91
CA ILE A 133 -20.28 22.57 21.13
C ILE A 133 -18.90 22.02 20.78
N VAL A 134 -18.84 21.17 19.75
CA VAL A 134 -17.58 20.60 19.28
C VAL A 134 -16.62 21.71 18.79
N ASN A 135 -17.12 22.71 18.05
CA ASN A 135 -16.33 23.88 17.63
C ASN A 135 -15.77 24.69 18.80
N ARG A 136 -16.57 24.94 19.85
CA ARG A 136 -16.09 25.61 21.06
C ARG A 136 -15.00 24.80 21.76
N MET A 137 -15.13 23.47 21.77
CA MET A 137 -14.12 22.58 22.34
C MET A 137 -12.80 22.62 21.56
N PHE A 138 -12.88 22.61 20.23
CA PHE A 138 -11.70 22.80 19.38
C PHE A 138 -11.01 24.14 19.62
N GLN A 139 -11.77 25.24 19.70
CA GLN A 139 -11.22 26.56 20.01
C GLN A 139 -10.47 26.55 21.35
N ARG A 140 -11.07 25.94 22.38
CA ARG A 140 -10.41 25.77 23.68
C ARG A 140 -9.11 24.98 23.58
N CYS A 141 -9.08 23.87 22.85
CA CYS A 141 -7.84 23.09 22.66
C CYS A 141 -6.76 23.88 21.93
N LEU A 142 -7.13 24.75 20.98
CA LEU A 142 -6.20 25.62 20.27
C LEU A 142 -5.68 26.75 21.18
N ASP A 143 -6.56 27.38 21.97
CA ASP A 143 -6.22 28.43 22.92
C ASP A 143 -5.34 27.91 24.07
N ASP A 144 -5.56 26.66 24.52
CA ASP A 144 -4.78 25.97 25.56
C ASP A 144 -3.41 25.45 25.03
N GLY A 145 -3.12 25.62 23.73
CA GLY A 145 -1.87 25.16 23.09
C GLY A 145 -1.77 23.64 22.92
N GLN A 146 -2.87 22.90 23.05
CA GLN A 146 -2.94 21.43 22.97
C GLN A 146 -3.12 20.94 21.54
N TYR A 147 -2.27 21.38 20.62
CA TYR A 147 -2.43 21.11 19.18
C TYR A 147 -2.45 19.62 18.80
N LYS A 148 -1.69 18.77 19.50
CA LYS A 148 -1.68 17.31 19.25
C LYS A 148 -3.04 16.65 19.50
N GLN A 149 -3.75 17.09 20.52
CA GLN A 149 -5.08 16.59 20.85
C GLN A 149 -6.11 17.12 19.85
N ALA A 150 -6.04 18.42 19.53
CA ALA A 150 -6.88 19.04 18.51
C ALA A 150 -6.74 18.33 17.15
N MET A 151 -5.52 17.97 16.76
CA MET A 151 -5.26 17.20 15.54
C MET A 151 -5.85 15.79 15.59
N GLY A 152 -5.66 15.07 16.70
CA GLY A 152 -6.24 13.73 16.87
C GLY A 152 -7.77 13.74 16.72
N LEU A 153 -8.41 14.68 17.41
CA LEU A 153 -9.85 14.87 17.34
C LEU A 153 -10.31 15.33 15.93
N ALA A 154 -9.53 16.15 15.24
CA ALA A 154 -9.81 16.57 13.87
C ALA A 154 -9.79 15.36 12.90
N LEU A 155 -8.87 14.43 13.10
CA LEU A 155 -8.78 13.21 12.30
C LEU A 155 -9.93 12.24 12.60
N GLU A 156 -10.31 12.07 13.87
CA GLU A 156 -11.47 11.26 14.27
C GLU A 156 -12.79 11.81 13.71
N THR A 157 -12.96 13.14 13.74
CA THR A 157 -14.16 13.82 13.22
C THR A 157 -14.16 14.01 11.70
N ARG A 158 -13.09 13.59 11.02
CA ARG A 158 -12.83 13.77 9.58
C ARG A 158 -13.02 15.24 9.15
N ARG A 159 -12.40 16.17 9.89
CA ARG A 159 -12.49 17.62 9.67
C ARG A 159 -11.14 18.21 9.28
N MET A 160 -11.01 18.54 8.00
CA MET A 160 -9.77 19.03 7.40
C MET A 160 -9.48 20.50 7.72
N ASP A 161 -10.53 21.30 7.90
CA ASP A 161 -10.46 22.71 8.32
C ASP A 161 -9.70 22.87 9.64
N ILE A 162 -10.06 22.05 10.63
CA ILE A 162 -9.41 22.10 11.95
C ILE A 162 -8.05 21.42 11.93
N PHE A 163 -7.90 20.36 11.13
CA PHE A 163 -6.60 19.73 10.93
C PHE A 163 -5.56 20.74 10.43
N GLU A 164 -5.88 21.51 9.38
CA GLU A 164 -4.99 22.54 8.84
C GLU A 164 -4.78 23.69 9.83
N ALA A 165 -5.84 24.12 10.54
CA ALA A 165 -5.73 25.14 11.58
C ALA A 165 -4.79 24.70 12.72
N SER A 166 -4.89 23.45 13.16
CA SER A 166 -4.08 22.91 14.27
C SER A 166 -2.59 22.86 13.96
N ILE A 167 -2.23 22.69 12.68
CA ILE A 167 -0.84 22.66 12.23
C ILE A 167 -0.31 24.09 12.04
N THR A 168 -1.10 24.96 11.41
CA THR A 168 -0.69 26.34 11.11
C THR A 168 -0.57 27.23 12.34
N GLN A 169 -1.39 27.00 13.36
CA GLN A 169 -1.34 27.76 14.62
C GLN A 169 -0.30 27.23 15.61
N SER A 170 0.29 26.06 15.36
CA SER A 170 1.26 25.46 16.28
C SER A 170 2.61 26.18 16.28
N ASP A 171 3.25 26.26 17.45
CA ASP A 171 4.57 26.87 17.60
C ASP A 171 5.68 26.10 16.85
N ASP A 172 5.47 24.81 16.60
CA ASP A 172 6.42 23.90 15.94
C ASP A 172 5.75 23.11 14.81
N MET A 173 5.68 23.75 13.65
CA MET A 173 5.02 23.21 12.47
C MET A 173 5.69 21.93 11.95
N CYS A 174 7.02 21.82 12.02
CA CYS A 174 7.77 20.69 11.47
C CYS A 174 7.48 19.40 12.24
N ASN A 175 7.59 19.43 13.58
CA ASN A 175 7.30 18.24 14.39
C ASN A 175 5.83 17.85 14.34
N MET A 176 4.92 18.83 14.20
CA MET A 176 3.50 18.58 14.03
C MET A 176 3.16 17.91 12.71
N LEU A 177 3.83 18.27 11.61
CA LEU A 177 3.68 17.63 10.31
C LEU A 177 4.17 16.17 10.33
N ILE A 178 5.34 15.91 10.94
CA ILE A 178 5.86 14.53 11.10
C ILE A 178 4.90 13.69 11.94
N TYR A 179 4.41 14.23 13.05
CA TYR A 179 3.40 13.56 13.88
C TYR A 179 2.11 13.29 13.12
N ALA A 180 1.62 14.27 12.36
CA ALA A 180 0.43 14.12 11.51
C ALA A 180 0.60 13.01 10.46
N PHE A 181 1.78 12.92 9.83
CA PHE A 181 2.10 11.85 8.89
C PHE A 181 2.12 10.48 9.56
N GLN A 182 2.77 10.35 10.72
CA GLN A 182 2.81 9.09 11.48
C GLN A 182 1.41 8.65 11.92
N VAL A 183 0.58 9.57 12.40
CA VAL A 183 -0.81 9.33 12.77
C VAL A 183 -1.63 8.92 11.53
N ALA A 184 -1.47 9.62 10.41
CA ALA A 184 -2.16 9.30 9.17
C ALA A 184 -1.81 7.90 8.63
N MET A 185 -0.55 7.45 8.81
CA MET A 185 -0.11 6.13 8.37
C MET A 185 -0.51 5.00 9.31
N SER A 186 -0.53 5.25 10.62
CA SER A 186 -0.78 4.21 11.64
C SER A 186 -2.26 4.03 11.97
N LEU A 187 -3.01 5.12 12.12
CA LEU A 187 -4.37 5.09 12.67
C LEU A 187 -5.46 5.10 11.59
N ILE A 188 -5.21 5.71 10.42
CA ILE A 188 -6.22 5.81 9.37
C ILE A 188 -6.26 4.51 8.55
N GLN A 189 -7.36 3.78 8.69
CA GLN A 189 -7.62 2.55 7.95
C GLN A 189 -8.18 2.80 6.54
N ASN A 190 -9.07 3.79 6.39
CA ASN A 190 -9.72 4.09 5.12
C ASN A 190 -8.76 4.82 4.16
N ARG A 191 -8.53 4.22 2.98
CA ARG A 191 -7.65 4.77 1.93
C ARG A 191 -8.12 6.12 1.40
N GLY A 192 -9.42 6.29 1.17
CA GLY A 192 -9.98 7.53 0.62
C GLY A 192 -9.73 8.72 1.54
N PHE A 193 -10.01 8.55 2.84
CA PHE A 193 -9.75 9.60 3.83
C PHE A 193 -8.24 9.85 4.01
N ARG A 194 -7.43 8.78 4.07
CA ARG A 194 -5.97 8.90 4.14
C ARG A 194 -5.40 9.73 2.98
N ASN A 195 -5.90 9.52 1.77
CA ASN A 195 -5.48 10.28 0.59
C ASN A 195 -5.85 11.78 0.71
N THR A 196 -7.02 12.11 1.26
CA THR A 196 -7.39 13.51 1.51
C THR A 196 -6.45 14.17 2.52
N VAL A 197 -6.14 13.47 3.63
CA VAL A 197 -5.20 13.97 4.65
C VAL A 197 -3.81 14.17 4.07
N LEU A 198 -3.29 13.22 3.30
CA LEU A 198 -1.98 13.32 2.67
C LEU A 198 -1.92 14.47 1.65
N ARG A 199 -3.00 14.74 0.90
CA ARG A 199 -3.06 15.90 -0.01
C ARG A 199 -2.97 17.23 0.74
N SER A 200 -3.70 17.38 1.84
CA SER A 200 -3.58 18.57 2.69
C SER A 200 -2.17 18.68 3.28
N LEU A 201 -1.56 17.57 3.73
CA LEU A 201 -0.17 17.58 4.22
C LEU A 201 0.81 18.05 3.15
N VAL A 202 0.72 17.55 1.91
CA VAL A 202 1.56 18.02 0.80
C VAL A 202 1.37 19.52 0.55
N GLY A 203 0.13 20.02 0.62
CA GLY A 203 -0.17 21.45 0.53
C GLY A 203 0.51 22.27 1.63
N LEU A 204 0.50 21.78 2.87
CA LEU A 204 1.14 22.42 4.01
C LEU A 204 2.67 22.39 3.89
N TYR A 205 3.26 21.27 3.46
CA TYR A 205 4.71 21.16 3.22
C TYR A 205 5.21 22.15 2.16
N ARG A 206 4.41 22.44 1.12
CA ARG A 206 4.76 23.43 0.08
C ARG A 206 4.79 24.87 0.58
N ASN A 207 3.99 25.19 1.59
CA ASN A 207 3.85 26.54 2.13
C ASN A 207 4.87 26.86 3.23
N LEU A 208 5.71 25.90 3.63
CA LEU A 208 6.80 26.10 4.58
C LEU A 208 7.87 27.05 4.00
N SER A 209 8.53 27.80 4.88
CA SER A 209 9.67 28.66 4.52
C SER A 209 10.86 27.87 3.97
N ILE A 210 11.06 26.65 4.48
CA ILE A 210 12.00 25.65 3.95
C ILE A 210 11.17 24.39 3.71
N PRO A 211 10.82 24.06 2.45
CA PRO A 211 10.05 22.87 2.15
C PRO A 211 10.82 21.60 2.51
N ASP A 212 10.18 20.70 3.23
CA ASP A 212 10.69 19.35 3.48
C ASP A 212 10.29 18.43 2.32
N TYR A 213 11.20 18.30 1.35
CA TYR A 213 10.96 17.54 0.14
C TYR A 213 10.92 16.02 0.38
N VAL A 214 11.59 15.50 1.42
CA VAL A 214 11.64 14.06 1.70
C VAL A 214 10.27 13.57 2.14
N ASN A 215 9.69 14.20 3.17
CA ASN A 215 8.37 13.84 3.69
C ASN A 215 7.27 14.12 2.65
N MET A 216 7.42 15.17 1.85
CA MET A 216 6.51 15.44 0.74
C MET A 216 6.55 14.33 -0.31
N CYS A 217 7.73 13.86 -0.72
CA CYS A 217 7.87 12.75 -1.66
C CYS A 217 7.29 11.46 -1.09
N GLN A 218 7.51 11.15 0.19
CA GLN A 218 6.86 10.01 0.85
C GLN A 218 5.33 10.10 0.78
N CYS A 219 4.74 11.27 1.07
CA CYS A 219 3.30 11.47 0.92
C CYS A 219 2.83 11.25 -0.53
N LEU A 220 3.59 11.74 -1.51
CA LEU A 220 3.26 11.60 -2.94
C LEU A 220 3.36 10.16 -3.45
N ILE A 221 4.29 9.35 -2.92
CA ILE A 221 4.37 7.91 -3.20
C ILE A 221 3.06 7.22 -2.80
N PHE A 222 2.56 7.48 -1.57
CA PHE A 222 1.30 6.89 -1.09
C PHE A 222 0.06 7.42 -1.82
N LEU A 223 0.12 8.65 -2.34
CA LEU A 223 -0.93 9.24 -3.17
C LEU A 223 -0.93 8.73 -4.62
N GLU A 224 0.10 7.98 -5.03
CA GLU A 224 0.31 7.50 -6.40
C GLU A 224 0.29 8.65 -7.44
N ASP A 225 0.82 9.85 -7.10
CA ASP A 225 0.90 11.01 -8.01
C ASP A 225 2.34 11.25 -8.54
N PRO A 226 2.71 10.65 -9.69
CA PRO A 226 4.06 10.76 -10.25
C PRO A 226 4.35 12.13 -10.87
N LEU A 227 3.33 12.86 -11.34
CA LEU A 227 3.51 14.13 -12.03
C LEU A 227 4.01 15.21 -11.06
N SER A 228 3.37 15.30 -9.88
CA SER A 228 3.80 16.22 -8.83
C SER A 228 5.25 15.97 -8.41
N VAL A 229 5.69 14.71 -8.30
CA VAL A 229 7.08 14.37 -7.97
C VAL A 229 8.04 14.78 -9.07
N ALA A 230 7.70 14.54 -10.34
CA ALA A 230 8.52 14.95 -11.47
C ALA A 230 8.69 16.49 -11.51
N GLU A 231 7.62 17.26 -11.27
CA GLU A 231 7.70 18.73 -11.18
C GLU A 231 8.57 19.21 -10.02
N ILE A 232 8.55 18.51 -8.88
CA ILE A 232 9.37 18.84 -7.72
C ILE A 232 10.86 18.59 -8.04
N LEU A 233 11.17 17.43 -8.61
CA LEU A 233 12.53 17.08 -9.02
C LEU A 233 13.07 18.07 -10.06
N ASP A 234 12.26 18.44 -11.06
CA ASP A 234 12.65 19.43 -12.07
C ASP A 234 12.95 20.80 -11.44
N LYS A 235 12.09 21.28 -10.53
CA LYS A 235 12.33 22.53 -9.78
C LYS A 235 13.62 22.50 -8.96
N LEU A 236 13.93 21.36 -8.33
CA LEU A 236 15.16 21.21 -7.54
C LEU A 236 16.42 21.18 -8.42
N VAL A 237 16.35 20.57 -9.61
CA VAL A 237 17.46 20.54 -10.57
C VAL A 237 17.76 21.92 -11.13
N GLN A 238 16.74 22.75 -11.35
CA GLN A 238 16.89 24.12 -11.83
C GLN A 238 17.42 25.09 -10.75
N GLY A 239 17.45 24.67 -9.48
CA GLY A 239 17.95 25.44 -8.36
C GLY A 239 19.48 25.41 -8.17
N ASP A 240 19.90 25.85 -6.98
CA ASP A 240 21.31 25.88 -6.55
C ASP A 240 21.90 24.47 -6.33
N GLU A 241 23.23 24.37 -6.16
CA GLU A 241 23.93 23.09 -5.96
C GLU A 241 23.40 22.27 -4.78
N GLU A 242 22.98 22.92 -3.69
CA GLU A 242 22.37 22.25 -2.53
C GLU A 242 21.02 21.60 -2.89
N ASN A 243 20.22 22.25 -3.74
CA ASN A 243 18.95 21.70 -4.21
C ASN A 243 19.18 20.53 -5.19
N ARG A 244 20.25 20.58 -5.99
CA ARG A 244 20.65 19.45 -6.86
C ARG A 244 21.06 18.23 -6.04
N LEU A 245 21.83 18.41 -4.96
CA LEU A 245 22.19 17.33 -4.04
C LEU A 245 20.96 16.73 -3.35
N MET A 246 20.01 17.58 -2.95
CA MET A 246 18.74 17.15 -2.39
C MET A 246 17.91 16.35 -3.40
N ALA A 247 17.89 16.74 -4.67
CA ALA A 247 17.22 15.98 -5.73
C ALA A 247 17.80 14.56 -5.87
N TYR A 248 19.13 14.40 -5.75
CA TYR A 248 19.75 13.07 -5.78
C TYR A 248 19.37 12.23 -4.56
N GLN A 249 19.32 12.82 -3.36
CA GLN A 249 18.86 12.11 -2.16
C GLN A 249 17.41 11.62 -2.33
N ILE A 250 16.53 12.50 -2.79
CA ILE A 250 15.13 12.14 -3.07
C ILE A 250 15.05 11.04 -4.14
N ALA A 251 15.90 11.06 -5.17
CA ALA A 251 15.92 10.02 -6.19
C ALA A 251 16.31 8.64 -5.62
N PHE A 252 17.29 8.58 -4.70
CA PHE A 252 17.62 7.34 -3.99
C PHE A 252 16.48 6.87 -3.09
N ASP A 253 15.87 7.78 -2.32
CA ASP A 253 14.73 7.47 -1.45
C ASP A 253 13.52 6.98 -2.25
N LEU A 254 13.27 7.59 -3.42
CA LEU A 254 12.23 7.18 -4.37
C LEU A 254 12.51 5.78 -4.90
N TYR A 255 13.74 5.49 -5.30
CA TYR A 255 14.11 4.16 -5.80
C TYR A 255 13.90 3.07 -4.74
N GLU A 256 14.22 3.34 -3.47
CA GLU A 256 14.05 2.38 -2.38
C GLU A 256 12.57 2.23 -1.94
N SER A 257 11.82 3.34 -1.89
CA SER A 257 10.49 3.37 -1.27
C SER A 257 9.32 3.22 -2.26
N ALA A 258 9.49 3.64 -3.52
CA ALA A 258 8.40 3.68 -4.48
C ALA A 258 8.26 2.37 -5.26
N THR A 259 7.05 2.10 -5.76
CA THR A 259 6.80 0.96 -6.65
C THR A 259 7.43 1.18 -8.03
N GLN A 260 7.84 0.09 -8.70
CA GLN A 260 8.42 0.13 -10.05
C GLN A 260 7.58 0.95 -11.05
N GLN A 261 6.26 0.72 -11.08
CA GLN A 261 5.33 1.45 -11.94
C GLN A 261 5.39 2.97 -11.71
N PHE A 262 5.53 3.39 -10.45
CA PHE A 262 5.62 4.79 -10.08
C PHE A 262 6.92 5.39 -10.63
N LEU A 263 8.05 4.70 -10.44
CA LEU A 263 9.35 5.12 -10.96
C LEU A 263 9.35 5.26 -12.49
N GLU A 264 8.79 4.29 -13.21
CA GLU A 264 8.67 4.36 -14.67
C GLU A 264 7.85 5.58 -15.12
N ARG A 265 6.73 5.85 -14.46
CA ARG A 265 5.91 7.04 -14.77
C ARG A 265 6.63 8.35 -14.44
N VAL A 266 7.36 8.41 -13.33
CA VAL A 266 8.18 9.58 -12.96
C VAL A 266 9.28 9.77 -14.01
N MET A 267 9.96 8.71 -14.43
CA MET A 267 10.99 8.79 -15.48
C MET A 267 10.41 9.26 -16.81
N VAL A 268 9.24 8.77 -17.23
CA VAL A 268 8.55 9.25 -18.45
C VAL A 268 8.15 10.71 -18.31
N ALA A 269 7.63 11.14 -17.15
CA ALA A 269 7.27 12.53 -16.91
C ALA A 269 8.50 13.46 -16.92
N LEU A 270 9.62 13.05 -16.31
CA LEU A 270 10.88 13.78 -16.34
C LEU A 270 11.46 13.88 -17.76
N ARG A 271 11.30 12.84 -18.59
CA ARG A 271 11.71 12.85 -20.00
C ARG A 271 10.97 13.90 -20.83
N LEU A 272 9.69 14.14 -20.54
CA LEU A 272 8.88 15.15 -21.25
C LEU A 272 9.32 16.58 -20.91
N THR A 273 9.87 16.78 -19.72
CA THR A 273 10.39 18.08 -19.26
C THR A 273 11.84 18.31 -19.70
N ALA A 274 12.55 17.25 -20.14
CA ALA A 274 13.92 17.34 -20.60
C ALA A 274 14.04 18.11 -21.94
N PRO A 275 15.05 19.00 -22.09
CA PRO A 275 15.29 19.76 -23.32
C PRO A 275 15.55 18.90 -24.58
N ILE A 276 16.12 17.70 -24.42
CA ILE A 276 16.27 16.69 -25.48
C ILE A 276 15.77 15.32 -24.98
N PRO A 277 14.57 14.89 -25.39
CA PRO A 277 14.02 13.58 -25.03
C PRO A 277 14.77 12.37 -25.62
N SER A 278 15.46 12.51 -26.76
CA SER A 278 16.03 11.40 -27.55
C SER A 278 17.32 10.77 -26.99
N LEU A 279 18.14 11.51 -26.23
CA LEU A 279 19.40 10.99 -25.66
C LEU A 279 19.18 10.02 -24.49
N LEU A 280 17.96 9.98 -23.93
CA LEU A 280 17.58 9.10 -22.84
C LEU A 280 17.12 7.71 -23.34
N GLU A 281 16.90 7.53 -24.65
CA GLU A 281 16.55 6.25 -25.27
C GLU A 281 17.78 5.38 -25.58
N ASP A 282 18.89 5.98 -26.01
CA ASP A 282 20.02 5.25 -26.60
C ASP A 282 20.92 4.50 -25.60
N LYS A 283 20.87 4.82 -24.30
CA LYS A 283 21.67 4.10 -23.28
C LYS A 283 21.02 2.80 -22.78
N LEU A 284 19.75 2.55 -23.12
CA LEU A 284 19.00 1.33 -22.75
C LEU A 284 19.19 0.17 -23.74
N LYS A 285 20.09 0.26 -24.72
CA LYS A 285 20.46 -0.90 -25.55
C LYS A 285 21.93 -1.24 -25.32
N PRO A 286 22.27 -2.40 -24.75
CA PRO A 286 23.65 -2.87 -24.79
C PRO A 286 24.05 -3.10 -26.24
N LYS A 287 25.29 -2.74 -26.57
CA LYS A 287 25.95 -3.12 -27.83
C LYS A 287 25.96 -4.64 -27.98
N ALA A 288 24.99 -5.19 -28.71
CA ALA A 288 25.03 -6.57 -29.17
C ALA A 288 25.44 -6.59 -30.65
N VAL A 289 26.69 -7.06 -30.85
CA VAL A 289 27.25 -7.74 -32.03
C VAL A 289 26.73 -7.30 -33.40
N GLU A 290 27.60 -6.58 -34.12
CA GLU A 290 27.50 -6.36 -35.57
C GLU A 290 27.40 -7.72 -36.30
N SER A 291 26.20 -8.04 -36.79
CA SER A 291 26.03 -8.95 -37.91
C SER A 291 25.64 -8.13 -39.13
N THR A 292 26.62 -7.91 -40.00
CA THR A 292 26.49 -7.38 -41.34
C THR A 292 25.42 -8.14 -42.14
N THR A 293 24.38 -7.43 -42.58
CA THR A 293 23.63 -7.77 -43.79
C THR A 293 23.15 -6.48 -44.45
N GLU A 294 23.74 -6.20 -45.60
CA GLU A 294 23.31 -5.18 -46.56
C GLU A 294 21.94 -5.56 -47.15
N SER A 295 21.00 -4.62 -47.20
CA SER A 295 20.01 -4.57 -48.28
C SER A 295 19.27 -3.22 -48.32
N SER A 296 19.68 -2.40 -49.30
CA SER A 296 18.84 -1.75 -50.33
C SER A 296 17.74 -0.74 -49.95
N GLU A 297 17.83 0.39 -50.66
CA GLU A 297 17.04 1.62 -50.60
C GLU A 297 15.56 1.53 -51.05
N ASN A 298 14.84 2.59 -50.68
CA ASN A 298 13.63 3.20 -51.24
C ASN A 298 12.25 2.74 -50.73
N SER A 299 11.60 3.62 -49.97
CA SER A 299 10.58 4.52 -50.55
C SER A 299 10.12 5.60 -49.57
N GLU A 300 9.97 6.80 -50.13
CA GLU A 300 9.63 8.05 -49.47
C GLU A 300 8.20 8.06 -48.91
N THR A 301 8.03 8.57 -47.69
CA THR A 301 6.83 9.32 -47.30
C THR A 301 7.20 10.23 -46.12
N LYS A 302 7.41 11.52 -46.40
CA LYS A 302 7.50 12.58 -45.38
C LYS A 302 6.13 12.76 -44.74
N PRO A 303 6.09 12.89 -43.40
CA PRO A 303 5.46 14.08 -42.84
C PRO A 303 6.37 14.78 -41.81
N GLU A 304 6.45 16.11 -41.99
CA GLU A 304 6.68 17.16 -40.98
C GLU A 304 7.78 16.96 -39.91
N VAL A 305 8.95 17.50 -40.23
CA VAL A 305 10.07 17.75 -39.32
C VAL A 305 9.62 18.69 -38.19
N LYS A 306 9.45 18.17 -36.97
CA LYS A 306 9.69 18.95 -35.75
C LYS A 306 11.19 18.89 -35.49
N GLU A 307 11.86 20.03 -35.59
CA GLU A 307 13.30 20.18 -35.45
C GLU A 307 13.82 19.53 -34.16
N GLU A 308 14.62 18.48 -34.31
CA GLU A 308 15.43 17.88 -33.25
C GLU A 308 16.50 18.91 -32.82
N LYS A 309 16.39 19.42 -31.59
CA LYS A 309 17.44 20.26 -31.01
C LYS A 309 18.67 19.38 -30.69
N SER A 310 19.79 19.66 -31.35
CA SER A 310 21.09 19.03 -31.06
C SER A 310 21.80 19.65 -29.84
N LEU A 311 22.65 18.87 -29.17
CA LEU A 311 23.48 19.23 -27.98
C LEU A 311 24.26 20.56 -28.12
N GLU A 312 24.49 21.02 -29.35
CA GLU A 312 25.29 22.20 -29.65
C GLU A 312 24.51 23.52 -29.55
N ASN A 313 23.17 23.48 -29.56
CA ASN A 313 22.30 24.67 -29.53
C ASN A 313 21.74 25.03 -28.13
N LEU A 314 22.19 24.36 -27.06
CA LEU A 314 21.72 24.60 -25.69
C LEU A 314 22.64 25.56 -24.93
N ASN A 315 22.03 26.46 -24.15
CA ASN A 315 22.76 27.35 -23.23
C ASN A 315 23.59 26.53 -22.21
N GLU A 316 24.67 27.08 -21.65
CA GLU A 316 25.49 26.37 -20.63
C GLU A 316 24.65 25.86 -19.44
N LYS A 317 23.63 26.63 -19.03
CA LYS A 317 22.66 26.22 -18.00
C LYS A 317 21.74 25.08 -18.43
N GLU A 318 21.40 25.00 -19.72
CA GLU A 318 20.58 23.92 -20.27
C GLU A 318 21.39 22.64 -20.48
N LYS A 319 22.70 22.76 -20.74
CA LYS A 319 23.64 21.63 -20.74
C LYS A 319 23.84 21.05 -19.35
N GLU A 320 24.08 21.89 -18.33
CA GLU A 320 24.14 21.44 -16.93
C GLU A 320 22.83 20.79 -16.47
N HIS A 321 21.69 21.36 -16.88
CA HIS A 321 20.37 20.81 -16.60
C HIS A 321 20.18 19.43 -17.23
N GLN A 322 20.58 19.26 -18.51
CA GLN A 322 20.56 17.96 -19.19
C GLN A 322 21.47 16.93 -18.49
N GLU A 323 22.69 17.31 -18.09
CA GLU A 323 23.60 16.40 -17.37
C GLU A 323 23.06 15.98 -16.00
N CYS A 324 22.41 16.88 -15.27
CA CYS A 324 21.79 16.57 -14.00
C CYS A 324 20.57 15.66 -14.17
N LEU A 325 19.76 15.88 -15.20
CA LEU A 325 18.64 14.99 -15.55
C LEU A 325 19.14 13.60 -15.98
N GLU A 326 20.24 13.51 -16.73
CA GLU A 326 20.86 12.22 -17.06
C GLU A 326 21.32 11.48 -15.80
N LYS A 327 21.99 12.17 -14.87
CA LYS A 327 22.39 11.57 -13.58
C LYS A 327 21.19 11.12 -12.76
N LEU A 328 20.13 11.92 -12.69
CA LEU A 328 18.88 11.53 -12.03
C LEU A 328 18.24 10.31 -12.70
N HIS A 329 18.27 10.23 -14.03
CA HIS A 329 17.74 9.09 -14.74
C HIS A 329 18.47 7.79 -14.40
N VAL A 330 19.81 7.84 -14.30
CA VAL A 330 20.64 6.69 -13.92
C VAL A 330 20.43 6.30 -12.44
N ILE A 331 20.16 7.26 -11.56
CA ILE A 331 19.82 6.96 -10.15
C ILE A 331 18.44 6.31 -10.05
N LEU A 332 17.44 6.88 -10.74
CA LEU A 332 16.07 6.37 -10.74
C LEU A 332 15.93 5.03 -11.46
N SER A 333 16.80 4.72 -12.44
CA SER A 333 16.86 3.40 -13.06
C SER A 333 17.44 2.34 -12.12
N GLY A 334 18.13 2.73 -11.04
CA GLY A 334 18.67 1.82 -10.05
C GLY A 334 20.05 1.25 -10.37
N GLU A 335 20.62 1.53 -11.55
CA GLU A 335 21.89 0.96 -12.00
C GLU A 335 23.03 1.22 -11.01
N ILE A 336 23.15 2.47 -10.53
CA ILE A 336 24.17 2.86 -9.53
C ILE A 336 23.96 2.12 -8.20
N SER A 337 22.71 2.05 -7.73
CA SER A 337 22.38 1.38 -6.46
C SER A 337 22.75 -0.11 -6.51
N ILE A 338 22.40 -0.78 -7.62
CA ILE A 338 22.72 -2.19 -7.85
C ILE A 338 24.23 -2.40 -7.92
N GLU A 339 24.97 -1.56 -8.67
CA GLU A 339 26.41 -1.69 -8.79
C GLU A 339 27.11 -1.51 -7.42
N LEU A 340 26.71 -0.51 -6.64
CA LEU A 340 27.27 -0.28 -5.30
C LEU A 340 26.96 -1.44 -4.35
N HIS A 341 25.74 -1.99 -4.40
CA HIS A 341 25.37 -3.17 -3.60
C HIS A 341 26.19 -4.41 -4.02
N LEU A 342 26.37 -4.61 -5.33
CA LEU A 342 27.18 -5.69 -5.88
C LEU A 342 28.65 -5.57 -5.44
N GLN A 343 29.25 -4.37 -5.56
CA GLN A 343 30.62 -4.13 -5.11
C GLN A 343 30.77 -4.36 -3.59
N PHE A 344 29.77 -3.97 -2.80
CA PHE A 344 29.74 -4.23 -1.37
C PHE A 344 29.72 -5.73 -1.07
N LEU A 345 28.80 -6.48 -1.69
CA LEU A 345 28.65 -7.92 -1.46
C LEU A 345 29.87 -8.72 -1.90
N ILE A 346 30.51 -8.35 -3.00
CA ILE A 346 31.75 -8.99 -3.48
C ILE A 346 32.89 -8.76 -2.47
N ARG A 347 33.04 -7.53 -1.96
CA ARG A 347 34.15 -7.18 -1.04
C ARG A 347 33.93 -7.68 0.38
N SER A 348 32.69 -7.72 0.85
CA SER A 348 32.30 -8.08 2.23
C SER A 348 31.72 -9.48 2.33
N ASN A 349 32.19 -10.42 1.49
CA ASN A 349 31.75 -11.80 1.56
C ASN A 349 32.35 -12.51 2.78
N HIS A 350 31.49 -12.82 3.76
CA HIS A 350 31.83 -13.55 4.97
C HIS A 350 31.25 -14.98 5.02
N ALA A 351 30.83 -15.53 3.87
CA ALA A 351 30.30 -16.88 3.80
C ALA A 351 31.40 -17.94 3.98
N ASP A 352 31.14 -18.94 4.83
CA ASP A 352 32.07 -20.04 5.09
C ASP A 352 31.78 -21.25 4.18
N LEU A 353 32.72 -21.53 3.26
CA LEU A 353 32.62 -22.68 2.36
C LEU A 353 32.76 -24.03 3.09
N LEU A 354 33.31 -24.06 4.30
CA LEU A 354 33.48 -25.31 5.07
C LEU A 354 32.12 -25.89 5.47
N ILE A 355 31.16 -25.04 5.85
CA ILE A 355 29.79 -25.44 6.17
C ILE A 355 29.15 -26.13 4.96
N LEU A 356 29.32 -25.58 3.76
CA LEU A 356 28.80 -26.16 2.52
C LEU A 356 29.48 -27.49 2.18
N LYS A 357 30.79 -27.62 2.41
CA LYS A 357 31.51 -28.89 2.23
C LYS A 357 30.99 -29.98 3.17
N GLN A 358 30.83 -29.68 4.46
CA GLN A 358 30.26 -30.62 5.42
C GLN A 358 28.83 -31.01 5.07
N THR A 359 28.01 -30.02 4.67
CA THR A 359 26.63 -30.27 4.24
C THR A 359 26.61 -31.21 3.03
N LYS A 360 27.43 -30.95 2.01
CA LYS A 360 27.56 -31.80 0.82
C LYS A 360 27.95 -33.25 1.17
N GLU A 361 28.88 -33.46 2.09
CA GLU A 361 29.31 -34.81 2.50
C GLU A 361 28.19 -35.64 3.12
N THR A 362 27.22 -34.99 3.77
CA THR A 362 26.05 -35.66 4.37
C THR A 362 24.92 -35.95 3.37
N VAL A 363 24.95 -35.34 2.19
CA VAL A 363 23.88 -35.45 1.18
C VAL A 363 23.91 -36.81 0.49
N ARG A 364 22.83 -37.59 0.69
CA ARG A 364 22.66 -38.91 0.04
C ARG A 364 21.42 -39.01 -0.87
N VAL A 365 20.48 -38.06 -0.75
CA VAL A 365 19.18 -38.08 -1.44
C VAL A 365 19.07 -36.89 -2.41
N SER A 366 18.36 -37.07 -3.52
CA SER A 366 18.16 -36.03 -4.55
C SER A 366 17.52 -34.74 -4.00
N ILE A 367 16.58 -34.83 -3.05
CA ILE A 367 16.01 -33.65 -2.37
C ILE A 367 17.08 -32.84 -1.62
N CYS A 368 18.01 -33.53 -0.95
CA CYS A 368 19.09 -32.89 -0.22
C CYS A 368 20.10 -32.23 -1.18
N HIS A 369 20.25 -32.74 -2.40
CA HIS A 369 21.03 -32.08 -3.45
C HIS A 369 20.41 -30.72 -3.80
N THR A 370 19.11 -30.68 -4.11
CA THR A 370 18.40 -29.42 -4.40
C THR A 370 18.47 -28.44 -3.22
N ALA A 371 18.26 -28.93 -1.99
CA ALA A 371 18.35 -28.11 -0.78
C ALA A 371 19.74 -27.48 -0.60
N THR A 372 20.82 -28.25 -0.84
CA THR A 372 22.19 -27.76 -0.71
C THR A 372 22.51 -26.70 -1.77
N VAL A 373 22.03 -26.88 -3.00
CA VAL A 373 22.24 -25.92 -4.07
C VAL A 373 21.46 -24.61 -3.81
N ILE A 374 20.22 -24.70 -3.32
CA ILE A 374 19.44 -23.53 -2.91
C ILE A 374 20.11 -22.81 -1.72
N ALA A 375 20.60 -23.56 -0.72
CA ALA A 375 21.31 -22.97 0.41
C ALA A 375 22.56 -22.21 -0.04
N ASN A 376 23.36 -22.79 -0.94
CA ASN A 376 24.50 -22.12 -1.57
C ASN A 376 24.07 -20.83 -2.30
N ALA A 377 22.96 -20.88 -3.04
CA ALA A 377 22.41 -19.74 -3.77
C ALA A 377 22.07 -18.56 -2.83
N PHE A 378 21.44 -18.85 -1.69
CA PHE A 378 21.09 -17.83 -0.70
C PHE A 378 22.30 -17.29 0.07
N MET A 379 23.23 -18.17 0.46
CA MET A 379 24.46 -17.76 1.15
C MET A 379 25.34 -16.85 0.30
N HIS A 380 25.33 -17.04 -1.03
CA HIS A 380 26.17 -16.33 -1.98
C HIS A 380 25.39 -15.35 -2.88
N SER A 381 24.17 -14.96 -2.49
CA SER A 381 23.33 -14.09 -3.33
C SER A 381 24.01 -12.75 -3.60
N GLY A 382 24.19 -12.41 -4.89
CA GLY A 382 24.85 -11.18 -5.34
C GLY A 382 26.35 -11.09 -5.04
N THR A 383 27.00 -12.17 -4.57
CA THR A 383 28.45 -12.17 -4.32
C THR A 383 29.27 -12.58 -5.54
N THR A 384 28.62 -13.02 -6.61
CA THR A 384 29.21 -13.60 -7.85
C THR A 384 30.19 -14.76 -7.62
N SER A 385 30.26 -15.30 -6.40
CA SER A 385 31.13 -16.43 -6.04
C SER A 385 30.45 -17.76 -6.37
N ASP A 386 30.78 -18.32 -7.52
CA ASP A 386 30.32 -19.63 -7.98
C ASP A 386 31.34 -20.76 -7.73
N GLN A 387 32.36 -20.50 -6.89
CA GLN A 387 33.47 -21.43 -6.61
C GLN A 387 32.97 -22.80 -6.14
N PHE A 388 31.98 -22.84 -5.25
CA PHE A 388 31.39 -24.10 -4.79
C PHE A 388 30.80 -24.92 -5.94
N LEU A 389 30.18 -24.29 -6.94
CA LEU A 389 29.60 -25.00 -8.09
C LEU A 389 30.70 -25.49 -9.04
N ARG A 390 31.72 -24.66 -9.30
CA ARG A 390 32.86 -25.01 -10.15
C ARG A 390 33.67 -26.18 -9.59
N ASP A 391 33.94 -26.18 -8.29
CA ASP A 391 34.70 -27.24 -7.62
C ASP A 391 33.94 -28.58 -7.59
N ASN A 392 32.62 -28.54 -7.77
CA ASN A 392 31.72 -29.68 -7.59
C ASN A 392 30.91 -30.02 -8.86
N LEU A 393 31.42 -29.71 -10.05
CA LEU A 393 30.75 -29.95 -11.33
C LEU A 393 30.31 -31.42 -11.53
N GLU A 394 31.15 -32.39 -11.16
CA GLU A 394 30.80 -33.82 -11.25
C GLU A 394 29.62 -34.20 -10.34
N TRP A 395 29.52 -33.56 -9.18
CA TRP A 395 28.42 -33.77 -8.25
C TRP A 395 27.13 -33.14 -8.78
N LEU A 396 27.22 -31.93 -9.36
CA LEU A 396 26.11 -31.22 -9.97
C LEU A 396 25.59 -31.93 -11.24
N ALA A 397 26.47 -32.57 -12.01
CA ALA A 397 26.10 -33.38 -13.17
C ALA A 397 25.23 -34.60 -12.82
N ARG A 398 25.23 -35.06 -11.55
CA ARG A 398 24.36 -36.14 -11.06
C ARG A 398 22.91 -35.69 -10.86
N ALA A 399 22.63 -34.39 -10.87
CA ALA A 399 21.27 -33.88 -10.82
C ALA A 399 20.47 -34.36 -12.04
N THR A 400 19.18 -34.64 -11.86
CA THR A 400 18.28 -35.09 -12.93
C THR A 400 17.01 -34.25 -12.96
N ASN A 401 16.46 -34.00 -14.15
CA ASN A 401 15.18 -33.30 -14.37
C ASN A 401 15.12 -31.93 -13.66
N TRP A 402 14.14 -31.72 -12.79
CA TRP A 402 13.94 -30.47 -12.04
C TRP A 402 15.13 -30.07 -11.17
N ALA A 403 15.92 -31.02 -10.66
CA ALA A 403 17.13 -30.69 -9.90
C ALA A 403 18.19 -30.02 -10.79
N LYS A 404 18.26 -30.35 -12.09
CA LYS A 404 19.12 -29.63 -13.05
C LYS A 404 18.60 -28.21 -13.28
N LEU A 405 17.29 -28.05 -13.45
CA LEU A 405 16.68 -26.73 -13.61
C LEU A 405 16.96 -25.83 -12.42
N THR A 406 16.76 -26.32 -11.19
CA THR A 406 17.07 -25.56 -9.98
C THR A 406 18.57 -25.26 -9.84
N ALA A 407 19.44 -26.19 -10.25
CA ALA A 407 20.87 -25.96 -10.23
C ALA A 407 21.29 -24.83 -11.19
N THR A 408 20.76 -24.80 -12.40
CA THR A 408 21.01 -23.69 -13.33
C THR A 408 20.36 -22.39 -12.84
N ALA A 409 19.13 -22.45 -12.31
CA ALA A 409 18.45 -21.28 -11.74
C ALA A 409 19.22 -20.64 -10.58
N SER A 410 19.92 -21.45 -9.76
CA SER A 410 20.71 -20.97 -8.63
C SER A 410 21.85 -20.03 -9.01
N LEU A 411 22.39 -20.18 -10.24
CA LEU A 411 23.40 -19.25 -10.78
C LEU A 411 22.83 -17.84 -10.89
N GLY A 412 21.55 -17.70 -11.25
CA GLY A 412 20.88 -16.40 -11.33
C GLY A 412 20.81 -15.67 -9.99
N VAL A 413 20.67 -16.40 -8.88
CA VAL A 413 20.64 -15.83 -7.52
C VAL A 413 22.04 -15.41 -7.07
N ILE A 414 23.06 -16.21 -7.38
CA ILE A 414 24.47 -15.92 -7.05
C ILE A 414 24.96 -14.70 -7.83
N HIS A 415 24.57 -14.59 -9.10
CA HIS A 415 24.92 -13.49 -9.99
C HIS A 415 23.88 -12.36 -10.03
N ARG A 416 22.98 -12.28 -9.03
CA ARG A 416 21.98 -11.22 -8.94
C ARG A 416 22.65 -9.85 -8.97
N GLY A 417 22.15 -8.96 -9.82
CA GLY A 417 22.65 -7.59 -9.97
C GLY A 417 23.83 -7.43 -10.94
N HIS A 418 24.38 -8.50 -11.50
CA HIS A 418 25.48 -8.41 -12.48
C HIS A 418 24.94 -8.25 -13.91
N GLU A 419 24.35 -7.10 -14.22
CA GLU A 419 23.54 -6.91 -15.43
C GLU A 419 24.33 -6.93 -16.75
N GLN A 420 25.55 -6.37 -16.77
CA GLN A 420 26.31 -6.18 -18.01
C GLN A 420 26.89 -7.48 -18.58
N GLU A 421 27.34 -8.40 -17.71
CA GLU A 421 27.96 -9.66 -18.12
C GLU A 421 27.07 -10.90 -17.87
N ALA A 422 25.82 -10.71 -17.41
CA ALA A 422 24.89 -11.82 -17.16
C ALA A 422 24.75 -12.74 -18.39
N LEU A 423 24.58 -12.15 -19.57
CA LEU A 423 24.42 -12.88 -20.84
C LEU A 423 25.66 -13.68 -21.23
N THR A 424 26.86 -13.14 -21.00
CA THR A 424 28.11 -13.82 -21.36
C THR A 424 28.40 -14.99 -20.41
N LEU A 425 28.10 -14.82 -19.11
CA LEU A 425 28.23 -15.87 -18.10
C LEU A 425 27.23 -17.01 -18.33
N MET A 426 25.96 -16.66 -18.59
CA MET A 426 24.89 -17.64 -18.78
C MET A 426 24.88 -18.26 -20.18
N GLN A 427 25.68 -17.75 -21.12
CA GLN A 427 25.70 -18.21 -22.50
C GLN A 427 25.94 -19.72 -22.66
N SER A 428 26.61 -20.37 -21.71
CA SER A 428 26.85 -21.82 -21.73
C SER A 428 25.63 -22.66 -21.33
N TYR A 429 24.65 -22.03 -20.67
CA TYR A 429 23.41 -22.65 -20.19
C TYR A 429 22.17 -22.17 -20.93
N LEU A 430 22.30 -21.17 -21.80
CA LEU A 430 21.24 -20.68 -22.66
C LEU A 430 21.04 -21.60 -23.88
N PRO A 431 19.81 -21.67 -24.42
CA PRO A 431 19.50 -22.50 -25.58
C PRO A 431 20.36 -22.09 -26.78
N LYS A 432 21.23 -23.00 -27.22
CA LYS A 432 22.11 -22.81 -28.39
C LYS A 432 21.89 -23.86 -29.48
N GLU A 433 21.40 -25.07 -29.15
CA GLU A 433 21.06 -26.13 -30.10
C GLU A 433 20.26 -27.27 -29.44
N VAL A 434 19.35 -27.90 -30.20
CA VAL A 434 18.37 -28.89 -29.69
C VAL A 434 19.05 -30.22 -29.35
N GLY A 435 19.37 -30.44 -28.07
CA GLY A 435 19.87 -31.71 -27.53
C GLY A 435 18.84 -32.49 -26.68
N PRO A 436 18.86 -33.84 -26.67
CA PRO A 436 17.83 -34.67 -26.00
C PRO A 436 17.85 -34.65 -24.45
N SER A 437 18.85 -34.04 -23.80
CA SER A 437 18.89 -33.82 -22.34
C SER A 437 18.82 -32.33 -21.96
N ALA A 438 18.58 -31.43 -22.92
CA ALA A 438 18.91 -30.01 -22.82
C ALA A 438 17.80 -29.09 -22.27
N GLY A 439 16.53 -29.53 -22.28
CA GLY A 439 15.41 -28.62 -21.97
C GLY A 439 15.35 -28.07 -20.54
N TYR A 440 15.80 -28.82 -19.53
CA TYR A 440 15.75 -28.38 -18.12
C TYR A 440 16.85 -27.36 -17.77
N SER A 441 18.07 -27.56 -18.29
CA SER A 441 19.16 -26.61 -18.10
C SER A 441 18.90 -25.33 -18.86
N GLU A 442 18.39 -25.42 -20.10
CA GLU A 442 18.04 -24.25 -20.91
C GLU A 442 16.91 -23.44 -20.29
N GLY A 443 15.84 -24.12 -19.83
CA GLY A 443 14.76 -23.47 -19.08
C GLY A 443 15.26 -22.83 -17.78
N GLY A 444 16.13 -23.53 -17.04
CA GLY A 444 16.77 -22.98 -15.85
C GLY A 444 17.67 -21.77 -16.14
N GLY A 445 18.30 -21.73 -17.32
CA GLY A 445 19.11 -20.62 -17.80
C GLY A 445 18.27 -19.37 -18.07
N LEU A 446 17.12 -19.51 -18.74
CA LEU A 446 16.18 -18.41 -18.95
C LEU A 446 15.59 -17.91 -17.63
N TYR A 447 15.28 -18.81 -16.69
CA TYR A 447 14.79 -18.42 -15.37
C TYR A 447 15.86 -17.69 -14.54
N ALA A 448 17.10 -18.16 -14.56
CA ALA A 448 18.24 -17.48 -13.94
C ALA A 448 18.45 -16.08 -14.51
N LEU A 449 18.30 -15.90 -15.82
CA LEU A 449 18.43 -14.60 -16.46
C LEU A 449 17.35 -13.62 -15.97
N GLY A 450 16.11 -14.08 -15.82
CA GLY A 450 15.04 -13.28 -15.21
C GLY A 450 15.26 -12.97 -13.73
N LEU A 451 15.90 -13.86 -12.97
CA LEU A 451 16.28 -13.61 -11.56
C LEU A 451 17.36 -12.53 -11.43
N ILE A 452 18.31 -12.47 -12.37
CA ILE A 452 19.36 -11.44 -12.38
C ILE A 452 18.74 -10.07 -12.67
N HIS A 453 17.85 -10.01 -13.66
CA HIS A 453 17.21 -8.78 -14.14
C HIS A 453 15.81 -8.53 -13.54
N ALA A 454 15.53 -9.07 -12.34
CA ALA A 454 14.24 -8.85 -11.69
C ALA A 454 14.02 -7.34 -11.45
N ASN A 455 12.86 -6.83 -11.89
CA ASN A 455 12.46 -5.41 -11.90
C ASN A 455 13.29 -4.47 -12.82
N HIS A 456 14.42 -4.91 -13.38
CA HIS A 456 15.34 -4.09 -14.19
C HIS A 456 15.50 -4.65 -15.61
N GLY A 457 14.42 -5.26 -16.12
CA GLY A 457 14.47 -6.11 -17.30
C GLY A 457 14.39 -5.42 -18.66
N ALA A 458 14.37 -4.09 -18.76
CA ALA A 458 14.04 -3.36 -20.00
C ALA A 458 14.77 -3.91 -21.25
N ASN A 459 16.06 -4.24 -21.09
CA ASN A 459 16.92 -4.67 -22.19
C ASN A 459 16.81 -6.18 -22.49
N ILE A 460 16.36 -6.97 -21.52
CA ILE A 460 16.30 -8.43 -21.60
C ILE A 460 14.90 -8.97 -21.86
N ILE A 461 13.85 -8.18 -21.59
CA ILE A 461 12.46 -8.56 -21.84
C ILE A 461 12.28 -8.95 -23.30
N ASP A 462 12.79 -8.16 -24.24
CA ASP A 462 12.64 -8.46 -25.67
C ASP A 462 13.42 -9.72 -26.09
N TYR A 463 14.59 -9.97 -25.48
CA TYR A 463 15.35 -11.21 -25.69
C TYR A 463 14.58 -12.42 -25.15
N LEU A 464 14.07 -12.37 -23.91
CA LEU A 464 13.29 -13.44 -23.29
C LEU A 464 11.97 -13.68 -24.04
N LEU A 465 11.34 -12.63 -24.53
CA LEU A 465 10.11 -12.71 -25.33
C LEU A 465 10.36 -13.38 -26.68
N ALA A 466 11.47 -13.06 -27.36
CA ALA A 466 11.87 -13.74 -28.58
C ALA A 466 12.15 -15.23 -28.33
N GLN A 467 12.95 -15.55 -27.30
CA GLN A 467 13.24 -16.94 -26.91
C GLN A 467 11.97 -17.72 -26.54
N LEU A 468 11.01 -17.07 -25.89
CA LEU A 468 9.74 -17.70 -25.52
C LEU A 468 8.84 -17.98 -26.73
N LYS A 469 8.86 -17.13 -27.75
CA LYS A 469 8.15 -17.34 -29.01
C LYS A 469 8.73 -18.51 -29.81
N ASP A 470 10.06 -18.66 -29.81
CA ASP A 470 10.75 -19.72 -30.53
C ASP A 470 10.79 -21.06 -29.78
N ALA A 471 10.49 -21.04 -28.47
CA ALA A 471 10.58 -22.22 -27.62
C ALA A 471 9.55 -23.31 -27.99
N GLN A 472 10.07 -24.49 -28.35
CA GLN A 472 9.26 -25.69 -28.62
C GLN A 472 9.11 -26.61 -27.41
N ASN A 473 10.10 -26.61 -26.50
CA ASN A 473 10.11 -27.49 -25.33
C ASN A 473 9.31 -26.87 -24.16
N GLU A 474 8.42 -27.66 -23.54
CA GLU A 474 7.65 -27.26 -22.34
C GLU A 474 8.55 -26.73 -21.21
N MET A 475 9.69 -27.37 -20.96
CA MET A 475 10.60 -26.99 -19.86
C MET A 475 11.28 -25.63 -20.10
N VAL A 476 11.57 -25.33 -21.37
CA VAL A 476 12.12 -24.04 -21.79
C VAL A 476 11.05 -22.96 -21.68
N ARG A 477 9.81 -23.25 -22.10
CA ARG A 477 8.68 -22.33 -21.90
C ARG A 477 8.40 -22.08 -20.41
N HIS A 478 8.47 -23.10 -19.56
CA HIS A 478 8.28 -22.97 -18.12
C HIS A 478 9.29 -21.98 -17.51
N GLY A 479 10.59 -22.18 -17.78
CA GLY A 479 11.63 -21.27 -17.30
C GLY A 479 11.60 -19.88 -17.94
N GLY A 480 11.26 -19.82 -19.24
CA GLY A 480 11.11 -18.57 -19.99
C GLY A 480 9.94 -17.73 -19.50
N CYS A 481 8.77 -18.33 -19.22
CA CYS A 481 7.61 -17.64 -18.64
C CYS A 481 7.96 -17.04 -17.27
N LEU A 482 8.57 -17.81 -16.37
CA LEU A 482 8.98 -17.30 -15.06
C LEU A 482 10.05 -16.20 -15.16
N GLY A 483 11.04 -16.39 -16.04
CA GLY A 483 12.09 -15.39 -16.25
C GLY A 483 11.54 -14.08 -16.83
N LEU A 484 10.66 -14.18 -17.83
CA LEU A 484 9.99 -13.03 -18.45
C LEU A 484 9.07 -12.32 -17.45
N GLY A 485 8.32 -13.06 -16.63
CA GLY A 485 7.45 -12.51 -15.60
C GLY A 485 8.22 -11.72 -14.53
N LEU A 486 9.40 -12.21 -14.12
CA LEU A 486 10.29 -11.50 -13.18
C LEU A 486 10.92 -10.25 -13.79
N ALA A 487 11.38 -10.34 -15.04
CA ALA A 487 11.99 -9.22 -15.75
C ALA A 487 10.97 -8.10 -16.02
N ALA A 488 9.73 -8.46 -16.33
CA ALA A 488 8.63 -7.53 -16.62
C ALA A 488 7.68 -7.29 -15.42
N MET A 489 8.11 -7.60 -14.20
CA MET A 489 7.29 -7.47 -13.00
C MET A 489 6.83 -6.03 -12.77
N GLY A 490 5.52 -5.80 -12.68
CA GLY A 490 4.94 -4.47 -12.44
C GLY A 490 5.02 -3.46 -13.59
N THR A 491 5.48 -3.87 -14.78
CA THR A 491 5.60 -2.99 -15.97
C THR A 491 4.26 -2.77 -16.69
N HIS A 492 3.26 -3.64 -16.46
CA HIS A 492 1.95 -3.61 -17.12
C HIS A 492 2.01 -3.67 -18.66
N ARG A 493 3.09 -4.24 -19.21
CA ARG A 493 3.28 -4.45 -20.65
C ARG A 493 2.27 -5.47 -21.19
N GLN A 494 1.41 -4.99 -22.10
CA GLN A 494 0.33 -5.79 -22.68
C GLN A 494 0.83 -6.85 -23.66
N ASP A 495 1.90 -6.55 -24.39
CA ASP A 495 2.53 -7.48 -25.35
C ASP A 495 3.11 -8.71 -24.66
N VAL A 496 3.74 -8.53 -23.50
CA VAL A 496 4.21 -9.62 -22.64
C VAL A 496 3.02 -10.45 -22.11
N TYR A 497 1.97 -9.78 -21.64
CA TYR A 497 0.77 -10.43 -21.12
C TYR A 497 0.08 -11.31 -22.18
N GLU A 498 -0.07 -10.81 -23.40
CA GLU A 498 -0.67 -11.57 -24.52
C GLU A 498 0.15 -12.80 -24.89
N GLN A 499 1.48 -12.70 -24.89
CA GLN A 499 2.35 -13.85 -25.13
C GLN A 499 2.23 -14.91 -24.03
N LEU A 500 2.14 -14.48 -22.76
CA LEU A 500 1.94 -15.40 -21.63
C LEU A 500 0.54 -16.05 -21.68
N LYS A 501 -0.50 -15.28 -22.05
CA LYS A 501 -1.86 -15.77 -22.27
C LYS A 501 -1.90 -16.83 -23.37
N PHE A 502 -1.17 -16.62 -24.47
CA PHE A 502 -1.04 -17.62 -25.53
C PHE A 502 -0.45 -18.94 -25.03
N ASN A 503 0.60 -18.89 -24.21
CA ASN A 503 1.21 -20.09 -23.61
C ASN A 503 0.30 -20.77 -22.57
N LEU A 504 -0.55 -20.01 -21.88
CA LEU A 504 -1.55 -20.55 -20.98
C LEU A 504 -2.60 -21.37 -21.74
N TYR A 505 -3.09 -20.85 -22.87
CA TYR A 505 -4.10 -21.50 -23.71
C TYR A 505 -3.62 -22.72 -24.50
N GLN A 506 -2.31 -23.03 -24.47
CA GLN A 506 -1.79 -24.30 -24.98
C GLN A 506 -2.17 -25.49 -24.08
N ASP A 507 -2.71 -25.25 -22.87
CA ASP A 507 -3.20 -26.25 -21.91
C ASP A 507 -2.12 -27.25 -21.43
N ASP A 508 -0.85 -26.84 -21.48
CA ASP A 508 0.27 -27.61 -20.95
C ASP A 508 0.41 -27.41 -19.43
N ALA A 509 0.31 -28.47 -18.65
CA ALA A 509 0.27 -28.38 -17.18
C ALA A 509 1.49 -27.69 -16.52
N ASN A 510 2.71 -27.88 -17.05
CA ASN A 510 3.92 -27.26 -16.48
C ASN A 510 4.09 -25.81 -16.95
N THR A 511 3.84 -25.55 -18.22
CA THR A 511 3.95 -24.21 -18.82
C THR A 511 2.86 -23.29 -18.25
N GLY A 512 1.63 -23.80 -18.11
CA GLY A 512 0.50 -23.03 -17.60
C GLY A 512 0.64 -22.60 -16.14
N GLU A 513 1.31 -23.38 -15.28
CA GLU A 513 1.65 -22.95 -13.91
C GLU A 513 2.58 -21.73 -13.92
N ALA A 514 3.65 -21.79 -14.74
CA ALA A 514 4.59 -20.68 -14.89
C ALA A 514 3.94 -19.46 -15.54
N ALA A 515 3.14 -19.66 -16.59
CA ALA A 515 2.44 -18.60 -17.29
C ALA A 515 1.43 -17.89 -16.37
N GLY A 516 0.65 -18.63 -15.58
CA GLY A 516 -0.31 -18.04 -14.64
C GLY A 516 0.36 -17.17 -13.57
N ILE A 517 1.50 -17.61 -13.02
CA ILE A 517 2.28 -16.82 -12.06
C ILE A 517 2.87 -15.58 -12.76
N ALA A 518 3.47 -15.75 -13.93
CA ALA A 518 4.10 -14.68 -14.69
C ALA A 518 3.10 -13.59 -15.13
N MET A 519 1.88 -13.98 -15.54
CA MET A 519 0.80 -13.02 -15.86
C MET A 519 0.48 -12.13 -14.67
N GLY A 520 0.40 -12.71 -13.47
CA GLY A 520 0.19 -11.95 -12.23
C GLY A 520 1.37 -11.05 -11.85
N MET A 521 2.62 -11.51 -12.08
CA MET A 521 3.82 -10.68 -11.85
C MET A 521 3.85 -9.46 -12.77
N VAL A 522 3.55 -9.65 -14.06
CA VAL A 522 3.51 -8.53 -15.04
C VAL A 522 2.41 -7.54 -14.68
N MET A 523 1.24 -8.03 -14.27
CA MET A 523 0.06 -7.23 -13.93
C MET A 523 -0.04 -6.88 -12.43
N LEU A 524 1.07 -6.98 -11.69
CA LEU A 524 1.13 -6.75 -10.24
C LEU A 524 0.52 -5.39 -9.87
N GLY A 525 -0.43 -5.40 -8.94
CA GLY A 525 -1.09 -4.20 -8.42
C GLY A 525 -1.90 -3.38 -9.44
N SER A 526 -2.04 -3.81 -10.69
CA SER A 526 -2.72 -3.03 -11.74
C SER A 526 -4.24 -2.95 -11.57
N LYS A 527 -4.86 -3.96 -10.94
CA LYS A 527 -6.32 -4.17 -10.93
C LYS A 527 -6.93 -4.09 -12.34
N ASN A 528 -6.25 -4.59 -13.36
CA ASN A 528 -6.74 -4.55 -14.73
C ASN A 528 -7.94 -5.52 -14.90
N PRO A 529 -9.18 -5.04 -15.11
CA PRO A 529 -10.37 -5.91 -15.18
C PRO A 529 -10.28 -7.06 -16.21
N PRO A 530 -9.88 -6.84 -17.49
CA PRO A 530 -9.76 -7.91 -18.46
C PRO A 530 -8.76 -8.99 -18.03
N ALA A 531 -7.67 -8.62 -17.36
CA ALA A 531 -6.69 -9.60 -16.90
C ALA A 531 -7.27 -10.50 -15.79
N ILE A 532 -8.03 -9.92 -14.86
CA ILE A 532 -8.69 -10.66 -13.79
C ILE A 532 -9.78 -11.58 -14.37
N GLU A 533 -10.62 -11.06 -15.27
CA GLU A 533 -11.69 -11.84 -15.91
C GLU A 533 -11.13 -13.01 -16.72
N ASP A 534 -10.09 -12.78 -17.53
CA ASP A 534 -9.41 -13.82 -18.30
C ASP A 534 -8.86 -14.93 -17.39
N MET A 535 -8.17 -14.55 -16.31
CA MET A 535 -7.52 -15.51 -15.40
C MET A 535 -8.55 -16.29 -14.58
N VAL A 536 -9.62 -15.65 -14.10
CA VAL A 536 -10.69 -16.31 -13.35
C VAL A 536 -11.49 -17.26 -14.24
N ALA A 537 -11.85 -16.82 -15.45
CA ALA A 537 -12.58 -17.65 -16.41
C ALA A 537 -11.80 -18.91 -16.76
N TYR A 538 -10.51 -18.77 -17.09
CA TYR A 538 -9.67 -19.93 -17.43
C TYR A 538 -9.39 -20.83 -16.23
N ALA A 539 -9.30 -20.28 -15.01
CA ALA A 539 -9.14 -21.07 -13.80
C ALA A 539 -10.38 -21.91 -13.47
N GLN A 540 -11.58 -21.47 -13.82
CA GLN A 540 -12.82 -22.23 -13.65
C GLN A 540 -13.01 -23.33 -14.71
N GLU A 541 -12.44 -23.15 -15.90
CA GLU A 541 -12.56 -24.10 -17.02
C GLU A 541 -11.50 -25.21 -16.99
N SER A 542 -10.27 -24.90 -16.55
CA SER A 542 -9.16 -25.84 -16.57
C SER A 542 -9.37 -27.01 -15.61
N GLN A 543 -8.90 -28.20 -15.99
CA GLN A 543 -8.86 -29.38 -15.12
C GLN A 543 -7.47 -29.64 -14.53
N HIS A 544 -6.45 -28.87 -14.96
CA HIS A 544 -5.07 -29.07 -14.55
C HIS A 544 -4.77 -28.33 -13.25
N GLU A 545 -4.65 -29.08 -12.16
CA GLU A 545 -4.36 -28.55 -10.83
C GLU A 545 -3.19 -27.54 -10.81
N LYS A 546 -2.11 -27.82 -11.54
CA LYS A 546 -0.93 -26.93 -11.63
C LYS A 546 -1.26 -25.56 -12.24
N ILE A 547 -2.09 -25.54 -13.28
CA ILE A 547 -2.53 -24.31 -13.94
C ILE A 547 -3.40 -23.51 -12.98
N LEU A 548 -4.36 -24.15 -12.31
CA LEU A 548 -5.19 -23.50 -11.28
C LEU A 548 -4.33 -22.93 -10.15
N ARG A 549 -3.29 -23.64 -9.71
CA ARG A 549 -2.36 -23.16 -8.68
C ARG A 549 -1.58 -21.93 -9.14
N GLY A 550 -1.08 -21.92 -10.38
CA GLY A 550 -0.37 -20.79 -10.95
C GLY A 550 -1.27 -19.56 -11.09
N LEU A 551 -2.49 -19.75 -11.61
CA LEU A 551 -3.49 -18.69 -11.73
C LEU A 551 -3.97 -18.18 -10.36
N ALA A 552 -4.12 -19.05 -9.37
CA ALA A 552 -4.50 -18.66 -8.02
C ALA A 552 -3.50 -17.64 -7.42
N VAL A 553 -2.21 -17.89 -7.58
CA VAL A 553 -1.18 -16.92 -7.14
C VAL A 553 -1.19 -15.68 -8.02
N GLY A 554 -1.33 -15.85 -9.34
CA GLY A 554 -1.35 -14.74 -10.28
C GLY A 554 -2.51 -13.75 -10.04
N ILE A 555 -3.71 -14.24 -9.75
CA ILE A 555 -4.89 -13.43 -9.39
C ILE A 555 -4.65 -12.68 -8.07
N ALA A 556 -3.95 -13.28 -7.10
CA ALA A 556 -3.60 -12.60 -5.87
C ALA A 556 -2.64 -11.41 -6.09
N PHE A 557 -1.67 -11.55 -7.01
CA PHE A 557 -0.72 -10.47 -7.34
C PHE A 557 -1.38 -9.24 -7.99
N THR A 558 -2.41 -9.42 -8.82
CA THR A 558 -3.07 -8.27 -9.47
C THR A 558 -3.77 -7.33 -8.48
N MET A 559 -4.12 -7.83 -7.30
CA MET A 559 -4.85 -7.09 -6.25
C MET A 559 -3.98 -6.52 -5.13
N TYR A 560 -2.65 -6.53 -5.28
CA TYR A 560 -1.73 -6.00 -4.27
C TYR A 560 -2.07 -4.54 -3.88
N GLY A 561 -2.29 -4.28 -2.59
CA GLY A 561 -2.53 -2.93 -2.04
C GLY A 561 -3.86 -2.26 -2.43
N ARG A 562 -4.81 -3.01 -3.01
CA ARG A 562 -6.12 -2.47 -3.46
C ARG A 562 -7.22 -2.44 -2.38
N LEU A 563 -6.99 -3.06 -1.21
CA LEU A 563 -7.90 -3.02 -0.05
C LEU A 563 -9.35 -3.40 -0.42
N GLU A 564 -10.33 -2.59 -0.02
CA GLU A 564 -11.78 -2.81 -0.20
C GLU A 564 -12.17 -3.08 -1.66
N GLU A 565 -11.39 -2.58 -2.62
CA GLU A 565 -11.64 -2.82 -4.04
C GLU A 565 -11.51 -4.29 -4.46
N ALA A 566 -10.81 -5.10 -3.67
CA ALA A 566 -10.63 -6.53 -3.90
C ALA A 566 -11.74 -7.38 -3.27
N ASP A 567 -12.58 -6.81 -2.38
CA ASP A 567 -13.60 -7.56 -1.64
C ASP A 567 -14.60 -8.33 -2.52
N PRO A 568 -15.12 -7.76 -3.63
CA PRO A 568 -16.03 -8.49 -4.51
C PRO A 568 -15.38 -9.76 -5.11
N LEU A 569 -14.11 -9.66 -5.51
CA LEU A 569 -13.37 -10.80 -6.05
C LEU A 569 -13.08 -11.83 -4.96
N ILE A 570 -12.71 -11.39 -3.75
CA ILE A 570 -12.44 -12.27 -2.62
C ILE A 570 -13.70 -13.06 -2.24
N GLU A 571 -14.87 -12.42 -2.23
CA GLU A 571 -16.15 -13.08 -1.97
C GLU A 571 -16.50 -14.12 -3.05
N GLN A 572 -16.30 -13.78 -4.32
CA GLN A 572 -16.47 -14.71 -5.43
C GLN A 572 -15.57 -15.94 -5.28
N LEU A 573 -14.28 -15.75 -5.04
CA LEU A 573 -13.29 -16.82 -4.92
C LEU A 573 -13.49 -17.70 -3.67
N THR A 574 -13.87 -17.09 -2.54
CA THR A 574 -14.09 -17.81 -1.27
C THR A 574 -15.36 -18.66 -1.30
N SER A 575 -16.34 -18.26 -2.10
CA SER A 575 -17.62 -18.98 -2.25
C SER A 575 -17.55 -20.14 -3.24
N ASP A 576 -16.44 -20.28 -3.97
CA ASP A 576 -16.27 -21.32 -4.97
C ASP A 576 -16.16 -22.73 -4.34
N LYS A 577 -16.62 -23.73 -5.08
CA LYS A 577 -16.54 -25.14 -4.68
C LYS A 577 -15.12 -25.67 -4.76
N ASP A 578 -14.30 -25.15 -5.67
CA ASP A 578 -12.91 -25.57 -5.81
C ASP A 578 -12.04 -25.07 -4.64
N PRO A 579 -11.36 -25.97 -3.89
CA PRO A 579 -10.43 -25.57 -2.83
C PRO A 579 -9.28 -24.67 -3.32
N ILE A 580 -8.81 -24.80 -4.56
CA ILE A 580 -7.69 -23.99 -5.07
C ILE A 580 -8.13 -22.55 -5.29
N LEU A 581 -9.36 -22.33 -5.76
CA LEU A 581 -9.94 -21.00 -5.89
C LEU A 581 -10.22 -20.38 -4.52
N ARG A 582 -10.71 -21.15 -3.54
CA ARG A 582 -10.81 -20.65 -2.16
C ARG A 582 -9.45 -20.27 -1.57
N ARG A 583 -8.41 -21.06 -1.86
CA ARG A 583 -7.03 -20.75 -1.50
C ARG A 583 -6.53 -19.47 -2.17
N SER A 584 -6.87 -19.27 -3.45
CA SER A 584 -6.64 -18.01 -4.19
C SER A 584 -7.26 -16.84 -3.42
N GLY A 585 -8.53 -16.96 -3.02
CA GLY A 585 -9.23 -15.93 -2.24
C GLY A 585 -8.50 -15.55 -0.95
N MET A 586 -7.87 -16.51 -0.25
CA MET A 586 -7.05 -16.22 0.93
C MET A 586 -5.77 -15.46 0.60
N TYR A 587 -5.10 -15.79 -0.51
CA TYR A 587 -3.92 -15.04 -0.96
C TYR A 587 -4.29 -13.65 -1.51
N THR A 588 -5.41 -13.51 -2.21
CA THR A 588 -5.92 -12.22 -2.67
C THR A 588 -6.24 -11.32 -1.48
N LEU A 589 -6.90 -11.85 -0.45
CA LEU A 589 -7.16 -11.13 0.80
C LEU A 589 -5.85 -10.74 1.51
N ALA A 590 -4.86 -11.63 1.53
CA ALA A 590 -3.52 -11.34 2.08
C ALA A 590 -2.86 -10.16 1.36
N MET A 591 -2.77 -10.23 0.03
CA MET A 591 -2.08 -9.24 -0.80
C MET A 591 -2.81 -7.89 -0.85
N ALA A 592 -4.15 -7.89 -0.80
CA ALA A 592 -4.93 -6.67 -0.78
C ALA A 592 -4.76 -5.88 0.53
N TYR A 593 -4.67 -6.59 1.67
CA TYR A 593 -4.62 -5.99 3.02
C TYR A 593 -3.23 -6.07 3.70
N CYS A 594 -2.17 -6.26 2.92
CA CYS A 594 -0.78 -6.30 3.40
C CYS A 594 -0.47 -5.12 4.34
N GLY A 595 -0.03 -5.42 5.57
CA GLY A 595 0.43 -4.42 6.55
C GLY A 595 -0.64 -3.48 7.10
N THR A 596 -1.93 -3.77 6.89
CA THR A 596 -3.03 -2.90 7.37
C THR A 596 -3.57 -3.26 8.74
N GLY A 597 -3.44 -4.53 9.17
CA GLY A 597 -4.05 -5.01 10.41
C GLY A 597 -5.59 -4.91 10.44
N HIS A 598 -6.26 -4.93 9.28
CA HIS A 598 -7.72 -4.75 9.22
C HIS A 598 -8.49 -5.88 9.90
N ASN A 599 -9.30 -5.54 10.91
CA ASN A 599 -9.99 -6.51 11.77
C ASN A 599 -10.97 -7.43 11.02
N GLN A 600 -11.68 -6.91 10.01
CA GLN A 600 -12.64 -7.73 9.26
C GLN A 600 -11.91 -8.79 8.42
N ALA A 601 -10.77 -8.42 7.82
CA ALA A 601 -9.95 -9.33 7.04
C ALA A 601 -9.35 -10.44 7.93
N ILE A 602 -8.85 -10.07 9.12
CA ILE A 602 -8.36 -11.03 10.13
C ILE A 602 -9.47 -11.98 10.56
N ARG A 603 -10.66 -11.46 10.86
CA ARG A 603 -11.83 -12.28 11.25
C ARG A 603 -12.21 -13.28 10.16
N LYS A 604 -12.21 -12.85 8.89
CA LYS A 604 -12.52 -13.71 7.74
C LYS A 604 -11.47 -14.82 7.58
N LEU A 605 -10.18 -14.49 7.65
CA LEU A 605 -9.09 -15.47 7.59
C LEU A 605 -9.16 -16.49 8.73
N LEU A 606 -9.35 -16.04 9.97
CA LEU A 606 -9.46 -16.92 11.14
C LEU A 606 -10.69 -17.83 11.06
N HIS A 607 -11.82 -17.31 10.57
CA HIS A 607 -13.01 -18.13 10.35
C HIS A 607 -12.72 -19.25 9.34
N VAL A 608 -12.18 -18.92 8.16
CA VAL A 608 -11.87 -19.90 7.12
C VAL A 608 -10.81 -20.91 7.57
N ALA A 609 -9.82 -20.49 8.36
CA ALA A 609 -8.79 -21.37 8.92
C ALA A 609 -9.36 -22.50 9.80
N VAL A 610 -10.54 -22.28 10.40
CA VAL A 610 -11.23 -23.27 11.25
C VAL A 610 -12.36 -23.98 10.50
N SER A 611 -13.11 -23.26 9.66
CA SER A 611 -14.34 -23.78 9.04
C SER A 611 -14.13 -24.59 7.76
N ASP A 612 -13.06 -24.34 7.00
CA ASP A 612 -12.82 -25.07 5.75
C ASP A 612 -12.36 -26.51 6.05
N VAL A 613 -12.73 -27.45 5.17
CA VAL A 613 -12.37 -28.86 5.30
C VAL A 613 -10.99 -29.14 4.68
N ASN A 614 -10.53 -28.31 3.74
CA ASN A 614 -9.28 -28.52 3.04
C ASN A 614 -8.09 -27.88 3.77
N ASP A 615 -7.09 -28.70 4.11
CA ASP A 615 -5.89 -28.26 4.83
C ASP A 615 -5.04 -27.23 4.06
N ASP A 616 -5.05 -27.24 2.72
CA ASP A 616 -4.31 -26.25 1.92
C ASP A 616 -4.89 -24.84 2.09
N VAL A 617 -6.22 -24.74 2.12
CA VAL A 617 -6.92 -23.46 2.34
C VAL A 617 -6.66 -22.97 3.76
N ARG A 618 -6.74 -23.87 4.76
CA ARG A 618 -6.46 -23.55 6.16
C ARG A 618 -5.03 -23.08 6.36
N ARG A 619 -4.05 -23.74 5.74
CA ARG A 619 -2.64 -23.33 5.76
C ARG A 619 -2.42 -21.97 5.12
N ALA A 620 -3.06 -21.70 3.98
CA ALA A 620 -2.99 -20.40 3.33
C ALA A 620 -3.62 -19.29 4.20
N ALA A 621 -4.76 -19.56 4.83
CA ALA A 621 -5.44 -18.60 5.70
C ALA A 621 -4.59 -18.22 6.93
N VAL A 622 -3.89 -19.18 7.54
CA VAL A 622 -2.97 -18.89 8.67
C VAL A 622 -1.72 -18.15 8.19
N THR A 623 -1.14 -18.57 7.05
CA THR A 623 0.02 -17.88 6.44
C THR A 623 -0.32 -16.44 6.08
N ALA A 624 -1.54 -16.18 5.60
CA ALA A 624 -2.04 -14.87 5.24
C ALA A 624 -2.02 -13.87 6.41
N LEU A 625 -2.20 -14.32 7.65
CA LEU A 625 -2.12 -13.46 8.84
C LEU A 625 -0.75 -12.78 8.95
N GLY A 626 0.32 -13.47 8.57
CA GLY A 626 1.67 -12.88 8.55
C GLY A 626 1.77 -11.67 7.60
N PHE A 627 1.11 -11.74 6.44
CA PHE A 627 1.07 -10.63 5.49
C PHE A 627 0.20 -9.46 5.99
N LEU A 628 -0.87 -9.71 6.74
CA LEU A 628 -1.71 -8.63 7.28
C LEU A 628 -1.03 -7.91 8.46
N LEU A 629 -0.23 -8.64 9.24
CA LEU A 629 0.26 -8.21 10.56
C LEU A 629 1.77 -7.96 10.64
N PHE A 630 2.52 -7.91 9.52
CA PHE A 630 3.98 -7.72 9.56
C PHE A 630 4.45 -6.32 10.04
N ARG A 631 3.53 -5.44 10.41
CA ARG A 631 3.82 -4.05 10.73
C ARG A 631 4.46 -3.85 12.09
#